data_AF-A0A7J2IU71-F1
#
_entry.id   AF-A0A7J2IU71-F1
#
_cell.length_a   1.000
_cell.length_b   1.000
_cell.length_c   1.000
_cell.angle_alpha   90.00
_cell.angle_beta   90.00
_cell.angle_gamma   90.00
#
_symmetry.space_group_name_H-M   'P 1'
#
loop_
_entity.id
_entity.type
_entity.pdbx_description
1 polymer ?
#
loop_
_entity_poly.entity_id
_entity_poly.type
_entity_poly.pdbx_seq_one_letter_code
_entity_poly.pdbx_strand_id
1 'polypeptide(L)'
;MARVALTDLVPWFKSKLAGAMKPILKEWARLRKDAEKAIKDVREACERIRNEGEKCLADKDRRKHRAGRAAIRFHKKVSGLISTIDVPEELSREAIEGLQKDLARLYNAIGGEWGGLLAQMDPYMIMARRKLRGAWRKVGDVVRGLGSLLGMCEPLELEGEVASLASRLEKLISDLRAIEAELGAISLKEEEVRKKLEELREAKEAIEASDVMRKLREAEEALENLSIELRTELRHAWKALLKLRSSSEAGAVSLGPGEAALLNAYLSDPVSALASEEEGYPGLKALLRKVEECLNRGIITLKPSKVEKLERWLKEAFSGSLLGLQGRSRKAVETIRAIRESEEARNIIEELRSLEEEISGLEKELEMLEGRERSLKAKLERLRAKIEDERRSLEGLVEKAIGEEVEIAIELP
;
A
#
# COMPACT_ATOMS: atom_id res chain seq x y z
N MET A 1 -30.29 6.65 -19.51
CA MET A 1 -28.83 6.50 -19.33
C MET A 1 -28.09 7.57 -20.13
N ALA A 2 -27.55 8.57 -19.46
CA ALA A 2 -26.69 9.60 -20.05
C ALA A 2 -25.22 9.25 -19.78
N ARG A 3 -24.34 9.37 -20.76
CA ARG A 3 -22.89 9.14 -20.59
C ARG A 3 -22.14 10.48 -20.57
N VAL A 4 -21.37 10.73 -19.51
CA VAL A 4 -20.72 12.03 -19.25
C VAL A 4 -19.28 11.82 -18.83
N ALA A 5 -18.33 12.57 -19.38
CA ALA A 5 -16.94 12.54 -18.93
C ALA A 5 -16.83 13.11 -17.51
N LEU A 6 -15.94 12.55 -16.68
CA LEU A 6 -15.74 13.02 -15.30
C LEU A 6 -15.46 14.53 -15.22
N THR A 7 -14.65 15.06 -16.14
CA THR A 7 -14.29 16.48 -16.23
C THR A 7 -15.49 17.39 -16.51
N ASP A 8 -16.49 16.88 -17.22
CA ASP A 8 -17.70 17.62 -17.58
C ASP A 8 -18.87 17.35 -16.62
N LEU A 9 -18.69 16.41 -15.69
CA LEU A 9 -19.74 15.94 -14.79
C LEU A 9 -20.33 17.07 -13.94
N VAL A 10 -19.48 17.86 -13.29
CA VAL A 10 -19.95 18.92 -12.39
C VAL A 10 -20.70 20.03 -13.16
N PRO A 11 -20.17 20.59 -14.27
CA PRO A 11 -20.94 21.52 -15.10
C PRO A 11 -22.26 20.95 -15.64
N TRP A 12 -22.22 19.70 -16.11
CA TRP A 12 -23.41 19.01 -16.62
C TRP A 12 -24.46 18.79 -15.52
N PHE A 13 -24.03 18.34 -14.35
CA PHE A 13 -24.87 18.13 -13.17
C PHE A 13 -25.57 19.42 -12.76
N LYS A 14 -24.83 20.54 -12.67
CA LYS A 14 -25.41 21.86 -12.35
C LYS A 14 -26.47 22.30 -13.37
N SER A 15 -26.23 22.08 -14.65
CA SER A 15 -27.20 22.39 -15.71
C SER A 15 -28.49 21.58 -15.58
N LYS A 16 -28.36 20.27 -15.32
CA LYS A 16 -29.49 19.37 -15.10
C LYS A 16 -30.25 19.69 -13.82
N LEU A 17 -29.53 19.96 -12.73
CA LEU A 17 -30.09 20.37 -11.45
C LEU A 17 -30.89 21.68 -11.60
N ALA A 18 -30.34 22.68 -12.31
CA ALA A 18 -31.07 23.92 -12.60
C ALA A 18 -32.37 23.67 -13.38
N GLY A 19 -32.38 22.69 -14.29
CA GLY A 19 -33.58 22.23 -14.97
C GLY A 19 -34.61 21.60 -14.02
N ALA A 20 -34.17 20.65 -13.21
CA ALA A 20 -34.98 19.97 -12.19
C ALA A 20 -35.52 20.92 -11.11
N MET A 21 -34.80 22.01 -10.83
CA MET A 21 -35.19 23.04 -9.87
C MET A 21 -36.22 24.04 -10.40
N LYS A 22 -36.45 24.18 -11.71
CA LYS A 22 -37.42 25.15 -12.26
C LYS A 22 -38.84 24.99 -11.69
N PRO A 23 -39.42 23.77 -11.61
CA PRO A 23 -40.71 23.55 -10.96
C PRO A 23 -40.70 23.93 -9.47
N ILE A 24 -39.62 23.62 -8.76
CA ILE A 24 -39.44 23.91 -7.33
C ILE A 24 -39.41 25.42 -7.10
N LEU A 25 -38.62 26.16 -7.90
CA LEU A 25 -38.55 27.63 -7.86
C LEU A 25 -39.91 28.28 -8.15
N LYS A 26 -40.66 27.72 -9.11
CA LYS A 26 -42.00 28.21 -9.45
C LYS A 26 -42.99 27.98 -8.30
N GLU A 27 -42.95 26.80 -7.69
CA GLU A 27 -43.82 26.45 -6.56
C GLU A 27 -43.43 27.26 -5.31
N TRP A 28 -42.14 27.50 -5.06
CA TRP A 28 -41.67 28.43 -4.03
C TRP A 28 -42.23 29.83 -4.22
N ALA A 29 -42.08 30.41 -5.41
CA ALA A 29 -42.58 31.75 -5.71
C ALA A 29 -44.11 31.85 -5.55
N ARG A 30 -44.83 30.77 -5.86
CA ARG A 30 -46.28 30.67 -5.64
C ARG A 30 -46.61 30.60 -4.15
N LEU A 31 -46.00 29.68 -3.40
CA LEU A 31 -46.23 29.50 -1.97
C LEU A 31 -45.84 30.74 -1.16
N ARG A 32 -44.81 31.46 -1.59
CA ARG A 32 -44.43 32.78 -1.03
C ARG A 32 -45.57 33.79 -1.17
N LYS A 33 -46.10 33.96 -2.39
CA LYS A 33 -47.24 34.85 -2.64
C LYS A 33 -48.48 34.42 -1.88
N ASP A 34 -48.73 33.12 -1.80
CA ASP A 34 -49.85 32.57 -1.04
C ASP A 34 -49.67 32.78 0.48
N ALA A 35 -48.43 32.71 0.99
CA ALA A 35 -48.08 33.03 2.37
C ALA A 35 -48.34 34.51 2.69
N GLU A 36 -47.80 35.43 1.87
CA GLU A 36 -48.00 36.87 2.02
C GLU A 36 -49.49 37.22 2.02
N LYS A 37 -50.25 36.62 1.08
CA LYS A 37 -51.69 36.79 0.97
C LYS A 37 -52.43 36.20 2.17
N ALA A 38 -52.06 35.01 2.64
CA ALA A 38 -52.68 34.39 3.80
C ALA A 38 -52.43 35.20 5.07
N ILE A 39 -51.20 35.69 5.29
CA ILE A 39 -50.86 36.58 6.40
C ILE A 39 -51.71 37.86 6.34
N LYS A 40 -51.81 38.48 5.16
CA LYS A 40 -52.65 39.67 4.95
C LYS A 40 -54.13 39.38 5.22
N ASP A 41 -54.67 38.28 4.69
CA ASP A 41 -56.07 37.89 4.90
C ASP A 41 -56.37 37.66 6.38
N VAL A 42 -55.45 37.04 7.13
CA VAL A 42 -55.57 36.87 8.59
C VAL A 42 -55.52 38.22 9.28
N ARG A 43 -54.57 39.11 8.92
CA ARG A 43 -54.46 40.45 9.48
C ARG A 43 -55.77 41.23 9.31
N GLU A 44 -56.33 41.25 8.10
CA GLU A 44 -57.61 41.89 7.82
C GLU A 44 -58.79 41.25 8.58
N ALA A 45 -58.80 39.92 8.73
CA ALA A 45 -59.84 39.24 9.49
C ALA A 45 -59.74 39.56 10.99
N CYS A 46 -58.52 39.64 11.53
CA CYS A 46 -58.25 40.06 12.91
C CYS A 46 -58.66 41.51 13.16
N GLU A 47 -58.38 42.44 12.24
CA GLU A 47 -58.84 43.84 12.35
C GLU A 47 -60.38 43.93 12.33
N ARG A 48 -61.05 43.12 11.52
CA ARG A 48 -62.53 43.07 11.55
C ARG A 48 -63.07 42.56 12.87
N ILE A 49 -62.45 41.51 13.44
CA ILE A 49 -62.80 41.00 14.77
C ILE A 49 -62.60 42.11 15.82
N ARG A 50 -61.48 42.84 15.77
CA ARG A 50 -61.25 43.97 16.67
C ARG A 50 -62.35 45.04 16.55
N ASN A 51 -62.63 45.49 15.33
CA ASN A 51 -63.62 46.55 15.07
C ASN A 51 -65.03 46.15 15.53
N GLU A 52 -65.45 44.92 15.27
CA GLU A 52 -66.72 44.39 15.79
C GLU A 52 -66.70 44.26 17.31
N GLY A 53 -65.54 43.94 17.89
CA GLY A 53 -65.34 43.84 19.34
C GLY A 53 -65.48 45.19 20.05
N GLU A 54 -64.90 46.25 19.47
CA GLU A 54 -65.04 47.63 19.94
C GLU A 54 -66.50 48.08 19.89
N LYS A 55 -67.24 47.75 18.82
CA LYS A 55 -68.69 47.99 18.73
C LYS A 55 -69.47 47.27 19.82
N CYS A 56 -69.12 46.02 20.14
CA CYS A 56 -69.76 45.27 21.21
C CYS A 56 -69.48 45.84 22.61
N LEU A 57 -68.34 46.52 22.81
CA LEU A 57 -68.00 47.21 24.07
C LEU A 57 -68.70 48.56 24.22
N ALA A 58 -68.92 49.26 23.10
CA ALA A 58 -69.65 50.52 23.06
C ALA A 58 -71.18 50.35 23.14
N ASP A 59 -71.68 49.12 22.98
CA ASP A 59 -73.11 48.80 23.09
C ASP A 59 -73.60 48.94 24.55
N LYS A 60 -74.86 49.38 24.69
CA LYS A 60 -75.53 49.50 25.99
C LYS A 60 -75.81 48.13 26.63
N ASP A 61 -75.93 47.07 25.83
CA ASP A 61 -76.10 45.71 26.31
C ASP A 61 -74.79 45.12 26.87
N ARG A 62 -74.70 45.07 28.20
CA ARG A 62 -73.54 44.52 28.94
C ARG A 62 -73.26 43.04 28.62
N ARG A 63 -74.22 42.28 28.07
CA ARG A 63 -74.01 40.88 27.67
C ARG A 63 -73.02 40.77 26.51
N LYS A 64 -72.94 41.80 25.64
CA LYS A 64 -72.02 41.85 24.49
C LYS A 64 -70.58 42.19 24.89
N HIS A 65 -70.37 42.79 26.07
CA HIS A 65 -69.04 43.22 26.52
C HIS A 65 -68.06 42.06 26.71
N ARG A 66 -68.57 40.86 27.06
CA ARG A 66 -67.73 39.66 27.16
C ARG A 66 -67.13 39.27 25.81
N ALA A 67 -67.95 39.25 24.76
CA ALA A 67 -67.53 38.99 23.38
C ALA A 67 -66.53 40.06 22.90
N GLY A 68 -66.83 41.34 23.18
CA GLY A 68 -65.93 42.45 22.86
C GLY A 68 -64.54 42.33 23.52
N ARG A 69 -64.46 42.03 24.82
CA ARG A 69 -63.17 41.81 25.50
C ARG A 69 -62.40 40.59 24.96
N ALA A 70 -63.11 39.53 24.55
CA ALA A 70 -62.49 38.37 23.94
C ALA A 70 -61.88 38.73 22.57
N ALA A 71 -62.58 39.55 21.78
CA ALA A 71 -62.12 40.02 20.47
C ALA A 71 -60.84 40.87 20.55
N ILE A 72 -60.75 41.80 21.51
CA ILE A 72 -59.53 42.61 21.71
C ILE A 72 -58.34 41.73 22.13
N ARG A 73 -58.57 40.77 23.03
CA ARG A 73 -57.51 39.84 23.47
C ARG A 73 -57.03 38.94 22.34
N PHE A 74 -57.96 38.43 21.53
CA PHE A 74 -57.64 37.63 20.35
C PHE A 74 -56.82 38.43 19.35
N HIS A 75 -57.26 39.66 19.02
CA HIS A 75 -56.56 40.55 18.10
C HIS A 75 -55.13 40.83 18.57
N LYS A 76 -54.92 41.19 19.84
CA LYS A 76 -53.58 41.46 20.39
C LYS A 76 -52.66 40.25 20.26
N LYS A 77 -53.17 39.05 20.58
CA LYS A 77 -52.41 37.79 20.50
C LYS A 77 -51.98 37.45 19.07
N VAL A 78 -52.92 37.51 18.12
CA VAL A 78 -52.64 37.11 16.73
C VAL A 78 -51.84 38.16 15.98
N SER A 79 -52.08 39.45 16.23
CA SER A 79 -51.32 40.53 15.59
C SER A 79 -49.85 40.52 15.99
N GLY A 80 -49.55 40.21 17.26
CA GLY A 80 -48.16 40.05 17.72
C GLY A 80 -47.43 38.88 17.06
N LEU A 81 -48.13 37.77 16.76
CA LEU A 81 -47.56 36.66 16.02
C LEU A 81 -47.35 37.00 14.54
N ILE A 82 -48.29 37.74 13.93
CA ILE A 82 -48.16 38.16 12.52
C ILE A 82 -46.97 39.09 12.31
N SER A 83 -46.66 39.96 13.28
CA SER A 83 -45.53 40.90 13.15
C SER A 83 -44.15 40.26 13.20
N THR A 84 -44.04 39.00 13.64
CA THR A 84 -42.75 38.29 13.73
C THR A 84 -42.48 37.39 12.54
N ILE A 85 -43.44 37.23 11.62
CA ILE A 85 -43.27 36.37 10.44
C ILE A 85 -42.59 37.17 9.34
N ASP A 86 -41.41 36.73 8.95
CA ASP A 86 -40.73 37.22 7.75
C ASP A 86 -40.90 36.22 6.61
N VAL A 87 -41.07 36.74 5.38
CA VAL A 87 -41.24 35.92 4.19
C VAL A 87 -40.00 36.06 3.33
N PRO A 88 -39.08 35.08 3.36
CA PRO A 88 -37.78 35.19 2.69
C PRO A 88 -37.94 35.23 1.16
N GLU A 89 -37.00 35.92 0.51
CA GLU A 89 -37.01 36.05 -0.95
C GLU A 89 -36.32 34.89 -1.66
N GLU A 90 -35.16 34.49 -1.13
CA GLU A 90 -34.31 33.46 -1.69
C GLU A 90 -34.80 32.06 -1.32
N LEU A 91 -34.60 31.11 -2.23
CA LEU A 91 -34.88 29.71 -2.00
C LEU A 91 -33.69 29.09 -1.26
N SER A 92 -33.89 28.71 0.00
CA SER A 92 -33.01 27.80 0.72
C SER A 92 -33.86 26.85 1.56
N ARG A 93 -33.25 25.74 2.00
CA ARG A 93 -33.93 24.80 2.90
C ARG A 93 -34.31 25.49 4.21
N GLU A 94 -33.40 26.27 4.77
CA GLU A 94 -33.59 27.03 5.99
C GLU A 94 -34.71 28.07 5.84
N ALA A 95 -34.79 28.72 4.68
CA ALA A 95 -35.84 29.69 4.37
C ALA A 95 -37.23 29.04 4.34
N ILE A 96 -37.37 27.86 3.72
CA ILE A 96 -38.62 27.09 3.71
C ILE A 96 -38.99 26.63 5.12
N GLU A 97 -38.05 26.03 5.86
CA GLU A 97 -38.27 25.52 7.21
C GLU A 97 -38.67 26.63 8.19
N GLY A 98 -37.99 27.78 8.12
CA GLY A 98 -38.29 28.96 8.92
C GLY A 98 -39.71 29.46 8.69
N LEU A 99 -40.07 29.71 7.42
CA LEU A 99 -41.40 30.19 7.05
C LEU A 99 -42.50 29.18 7.43
N GLN A 100 -42.28 27.89 7.18
CA GLN A 100 -43.23 26.85 7.52
C GLN A 100 -43.49 26.81 9.04
N LYS A 101 -42.43 26.89 9.85
CA LYS A 101 -42.52 26.86 11.31
C LYS A 101 -43.30 28.06 11.85
N ASP A 102 -43.06 29.24 11.31
CA ASP A 102 -43.74 30.47 11.76
C ASP A 102 -45.21 30.51 11.34
N LEU A 103 -45.54 30.07 10.13
CA LEU A 103 -46.93 29.91 9.69
C LEU A 103 -47.65 28.79 10.46
N ALA A 104 -46.97 27.69 10.80
CA ALA A 104 -47.53 26.63 11.62
C ALA A 104 -47.83 27.12 13.04
N ARG A 105 -46.94 27.93 13.63
CA ARG A 105 -47.18 28.60 14.92
C ARG A 105 -48.43 29.49 14.85
N LEU A 106 -48.56 30.32 13.81
CA LEU A 106 -49.73 31.17 13.59
C LEU A 106 -51.01 30.33 13.43
N TYR A 107 -50.97 29.28 12.61
CA TYR A 107 -52.08 28.36 12.38
C TYR A 107 -52.57 27.70 13.66
N ASN A 108 -51.64 27.17 14.47
CA ASN A 108 -51.95 26.51 15.74
C ASN A 108 -52.47 27.51 16.78
N ALA A 109 -51.90 28.71 16.85
CA ALA A 109 -52.34 29.74 17.76
C ALA A 109 -53.78 30.21 17.49
N ILE A 110 -54.17 30.37 16.22
CA ILE A 110 -55.56 30.67 15.84
C ILE A 110 -56.46 29.45 16.08
N GLY A 111 -55.96 28.25 15.72
CA GLY A 111 -56.64 26.98 15.90
C GLY A 111 -57.11 26.73 17.34
N GLY A 112 -56.21 26.94 18.30
CA GLY A 112 -56.50 26.77 19.73
C GLY A 112 -57.55 27.73 20.29
N GLU A 113 -57.78 28.88 19.63
CA GLU A 113 -58.74 29.88 20.09
C GLU A 113 -60.18 29.57 19.65
N TRP A 114 -60.42 28.61 18.75
CA TRP A 114 -61.77 28.24 18.30
C TRP A 114 -62.68 27.76 19.44
N GLY A 115 -62.13 27.05 20.43
CA GLY A 115 -62.82 26.67 21.67
C GLY A 115 -62.62 27.66 22.83
N GLY A 116 -61.77 28.67 22.64
CA GLY A 116 -61.38 29.66 23.65
C GLY A 116 -62.01 31.02 23.38
N LEU A 117 -61.17 32.01 23.03
CA LEU A 117 -61.63 33.39 22.83
C LEU A 117 -62.64 33.53 21.70
N LEU A 118 -62.52 32.76 20.61
CA LEU A 118 -63.47 32.83 19.48
C LEU A 118 -64.83 32.23 19.82
N ALA A 119 -64.92 31.26 20.73
CA ALA A 119 -66.20 30.72 21.20
C ALA A 119 -67.00 31.76 21.98
N GLN A 120 -66.32 32.62 22.75
CA GLN A 120 -66.95 33.67 23.55
C GLN A 120 -67.53 34.82 22.70
N MET A 121 -67.24 34.84 21.40
CA MET A 121 -67.72 35.84 20.45
C MET A 121 -69.07 35.48 19.80
N ASP A 122 -69.59 34.27 20.03
CA ASP A 122 -70.93 33.86 19.58
C ASP A 122 -72.04 34.48 20.46
N PRO A 123 -73.20 34.90 19.91
CA PRO A 123 -73.58 34.93 18.49
C PRO A 123 -73.21 36.24 17.76
N TYR A 124 -72.50 37.16 18.42
CA TYR A 124 -72.42 38.55 17.97
C TYR A 124 -71.47 38.80 16.80
N MET A 125 -70.53 37.89 16.52
CA MET A 125 -69.44 38.11 15.55
C MET A 125 -69.31 36.96 14.53
N ILE A 126 -70.43 36.33 14.18
CA ILE A 126 -70.49 35.14 13.30
C ILE A 126 -69.78 35.40 11.96
N MET A 127 -70.02 36.55 11.35
CA MET A 127 -69.45 36.89 10.03
C MET A 127 -67.94 37.14 10.09
N ALA A 128 -67.44 37.86 11.09
CA ALA A 128 -66.01 38.05 11.28
C ALA A 128 -65.28 36.73 11.57
N ARG A 129 -65.86 35.87 12.42
CA ARG A 129 -65.34 34.51 12.66
C ARG A 129 -65.34 33.67 11.39
N ARG A 130 -66.40 33.72 10.57
CA ARG A 130 -66.43 33.00 9.29
C ARG A 130 -65.33 33.48 8.35
N LYS A 131 -65.07 34.78 8.26
CA LYS A 131 -63.97 35.34 7.46
C LYS A 131 -62.60 34.87 7.98
N LEU A 132 -62.39 34.91 9.31
CA LEU A 132 -61.18 34.39 9.94
C LEU A 132 -60.99 32.90 9.65
N ARG A 133 -62.04 32.08 9.71
CA ARG A 133 -61.96 30.65 9.38
C ARG A 133 -61.45 30.41 7.97
N GLY A 134 -61.89 31.23 7.01
CA GLY A 134 -61.39 31.19 5.64
C GLY A 134 -59.90 31.52 5.55
N ALA A 135 -59.47 32.60 6.19
CA ALA A 135 -58.07 33.01 6.22
C ALA A 135 -57.16 31.98 6.93
N TRP A 136 -57.62 31.44 8.07
CA TRP A 136 -56.93 30.41 8.84
C TRP A 136 -56.68 29.13 8.05
N ARG A 137 -57.67 28.66 7.28
CA ARG A 137 -57.50 27.49 6.41
C ARG A 137 -56.41 27.70 5.35
N LYS A 138 -56.37 28.89 4.73
CA LYS A 138 -55.33 29.23 3.76
C LYS A 138 -53.92 29.16 4.35
N VAL A 139 -53.74 29.59 5.61
CA VAL A 139 -52.45 29.41 6.31
C VAL A 139 -52.09 27.91 6.41
N GLY A 140 -53.05 27.07 6.79
CA GLY A 140 -52.83 25.62 6.86
C GLY A 140 -52.53 24.98 5.49
N ASP A 141 -53.12 25.48 4.41
CA ASP A 141 -52.82 25.04 3.05
C ASP A 141 -51.38 25.39 2.66
N VAL A 142 -50.92 26.61 2.96
CA VAL A 142 -49.54 27.05 2.71
C VAL A 142 -48.54 26.25 3.54
N VAL A 143 -48.80 25.99 4.83
CA VAL A 143 -47.93 25.18 5.70
C VAL A 143 -47.73 23.77 5.15
N ARG A 144 -48.80 23.16 4.62
CA ARG A 144 -48.71 21.84 3.98
C ARG A 144 -47.93 21.90 2.66
N GLY A 145 -48.20 22.92 1.84
CA GLY A 145 -47.46 23.13 0.59
C GLY A 145 -45.96 23.31 0.80
N LEU A 146 -45.56 24.10 1.81
CA LEU A 146 -44.15 24.28 2.19
C LEU A 146 -43.51 22.98 2.66
N GLY A 147 -44.25 22.14 3.39
CA GLY A 147 -43.76 20.81 3.80
C GLY A 147 -43.55 19.85 2.64
N SER A 148 -44.45 19.87 1.66
CA SER A 148 -44.28 19.11 0.42
C SER A 148 -43.11 19.61 -0.41
N LEU A 149 -42.90 20.94 -0.48
CA LEU A 149 -41.77 21.55 -1.18
C LEU A 149 -40.43 21.19 -0.53
N LEU A 150 -40.37 21.17 0.80
CA LEU A 150 -39.17 20.79 1.55
C LEU A 150 -38.68 19.38 1.19
N GLY A 151 -39.61 18.42 1.06
CA GLY A 151 -39.29 17.05 0.63
C GLY A 151 -38.76 16.94 -0.80
N MET A 152 -38.89 17.98 -1.62
CA MET A 152 -38.36 18.03 -2.99
C MET A 152 -37.00 18.73 -3.09
N CYS A 153 -36.49 19.29 -1.98
CA CYS A 153 -35.24 20.06 -1.97
C CYS A 153 -33.99 19.23 -1.65
N GLU A 154 -34.11 17.91 -1.42
CA GLU A 154 -32.97 16.99 -1.20
C GLU A 154 -31.86 17.10 -2.28
N PRO A 155 -32.16 17.29 -3.58
CA PRO A 155 -31.12 17.45 -4.61
C PRO A 155 -30.17 18.65 -4.43
N LEU A 156 -30.58 19.69 -3.69
CA LEU A 156 -29.74 20.86 -3.42
C LEU A 156 -28.55 20.55 -2.51
N GLU A 157 -28.72 19.63 -1.56
CA GLU A 157 -27.67 19.25 -0.61
C GLU A 157 -26.62 18.35 -1.28
N LEU A 158 -27.05 17.58 -2.28
CA LEU A 158 -26.22 16.63 -3.01
C LEU A 158 -25.24 17.31 -3.97
N GLU A 159 -25.43 18.58 -4.34
CA GLU A 159 -24.50 19.28 -5.25
C GLU A 159 -23.08 19.36 -4.68
N GLY A 160 -22.95 19.69 -3.40
CA GLY A 160 -21.65 19.77 -2.73
C GLY A 160 -20.99 18.39 -2.62
N GLU A 161 -21.78 17.35 -2.33
CA GLU A 161 -21.29 15.97 -2.23
C GLU A 161 -20.80 15.46 -3.59
N VAL A 162 -21.58 15.65 -4.65
CA VAL A 162 -21.23 15.29 -6.04
C VAL A 162 -19.93 15.98 -6.47
N ALA A 163 -19.78 17.28 -6.20
CA ALA A 163 -18.55 18.00 -6.52
C ALA A 163 -17.33 17.47 -5.74
N SER A 164 -17.51 17.16 -4.45
CA SER A 164 -16.43 16.64 -3.60
C SER A 164 -15.96 15.26 -4.06
N LEU A 165 -16.88 14.38 -4.44
CA LEU A 165 -16.59 13.03 -4.89
C LEU A 165 -15.98 13.03 -6.29
N ALA A 166 -16.47 13.89 -7.19
CA ALA A 166 -15.85 14.08 -8.51
C ALA A 166 -14.38 14.50 -8.37
N SER A 167 -14.08 15.48 -7.51
CA SER A 167 -12.71 15.92 -7.25
C SER A 167 -11.85 14.83 -6.61
N ARG A 168 -12.41 14.04 -5.69
CA ARG A 168 -11.70 12.90 -5.08
C ARG A 168 -11.35 11.84 -6.13
N LEU A 169 -12.28 11.56 -7.05
CA LEU A 169 -12.10 10.62 -8.14
C LEU A 169 -11.03 11.09 -9.13
N GLU A 170 -11.02 12.39 -9.50
CA GLU A 170 -9.96 13.00 -10.31
C GLU A 170 -8.58 12.84 -9.67
N LYS A 171 -8.49 13.05 -8.35
CA LYS A 171 -7.24 12.86 -7.61
C LYS A 171 -6.77 11.41 -7.66
N LEU A 172 -7.67 10.44 -7.47
CA LEU A 172 -7.31 9.02 -7.60
C LEU A 172 -6.80 8.69 -9.01
N ILE A 173 -7.45 9.19 -10.06
CA ILE A 173 -7.00 8.98 -11.45
C ILE A 173 -5.61 9.59 -11.67
N SER A 174 -5.34 10.77 -11.10
CA SER A 174 -4.01 11.37 -11.14
C SER A 174 -2.96 10.51 -10.43
N ASP A 175 -3.28 9.97 -9.25
CA ASP A 175 -2.40 9.08 -8.50
C ASP A 175 -2.13 7.79 -9.29
N LEU A 176 -3.13 7.26 -10.01
CA LEU A 176 -2.99 6.09 -10.88
C LEU A 176 -1.98 6.35 -12.00
N ARG A 177 -2.12 7.47 -12.72
CA ARG A 177 -1.21 7.89 -13.79
C ARG A 177 0.23 8.05 -13.29
N ALA A 178 0.41 8.57 -12.09
CA ALA A 178 1.74 8.72 -11.49
C ALA A 178 2.41 7.36 -11.22
N ILE A 179 1.65 6.38 -10.73
CA ILE A 179 2.16 5.01 -10.49
C ILE A 179 2.53 4.32 -11.81
N GLU A 180 1.72 4.50 -12.86
CA GLU A 180 2.03 3.92 -14.19
C GLU A 180 3.27 4.54 -14.82
N ALA A 181 3.44 5.86 -14.71
CA ALA A 181 4.67 6.52 -15.14
C ALA A 181 5.90 6.00 -14.38
N GLU A 182 5.76 5.76 -13.07
CA GLU A 182 6.81 5.16 -12.25
C GLU A 182 7.12 3.71 -12.67
N LEU A 183 6.11 2.90 -12.96
CA LEU A 183 6.28 1.55 -13.50
C LEU A 183 6.99 1.56 -14.85
N GLY A 184 6.63 2.48 -15.75
CA GLY A 184 7.33 2.65 -17.03
C GLY A 184 8.82 2.99 -16.84
N ALA A 185 9.14 3.88 -15.90
CA ALA A 185 10.52 4.22 -15.58
C ALA A 185 11.30 3.06 -14.95
N ILE A 186 10.66 2.22 -14.13
CA ILE A 186 11.27 1.01 -13.56
C ILE A 186 11.55 -0.01 -14.66
N SER A 187 10.58 -0.24 -15.56
CA SER A 187 10.73 -1.19 -16.69
C SER A 187 11.95 -0.84 -17.56
N LEU A 188 12.12 0.44 -17.91
CA LEU A 188 13.29 0.89 -18.69
C LEU A 188 14.60 0.62 -17.96
N LYS A 189 14.64 0.88 -16.64
CA LYS A 189 15.82 0.60 -15.81
C LYS A 189 16.11 -0.89 -15.69
N GLU A 190 15.09 -1.73 -15.55
CA GLU A 190 15.26 -3.18 -15.52
C GLU A 190 15.87 -3.70 -16.83
N GLU A 191 15.41 -3.19 -17.97
CA GLU A 191 16.00 -3.51 -19.28
C GLU A 191 17.46 -3.08 -19.37
N GLU A 192 17.79 -1.86 -18.93
CA GLU A 192 19.18 -1.36 -18.89
C GLU A 192 20.08 -2.22 -18.00
N VAL A 193 19.62 -2.58 -16.79
CA VAL A 193 20.36 -3.43 -15.84
C VAL A 193 20.54 -4.84 -16.40
N ARG A 194 19.49 -5.44 -16.98
CA ARG A 194 19.57 -6.76 -17.61
C ARG A 194 20.55 -6.78 -18.78
N LYS A 195 20.54 -5.75 -19.61
CA LYS A 195 21.49 -5.64 -20.72
C LYS A 195 22.94 -5.56 -20.23
N LYS A 196 23.20 -4.72 -19.22
CA LYS A 196 24.54 -4.63 -18.61
C LYS A 196 24.98 -5.96 -17.97
N LEU A 197 24.06 -6.65 -17.30
CA LEU A 197 24.34 -7.98 -16.73
C LEU A 197 24.76 -8.97 -17.80
N GLU A 198 24.08 -8.97 -18.95
CA GLU A 198 24.44 -9.84 -20.07
C GLU A 198 25.84 -9.51 -20.61
N GLU A 199 26.12 -8.22 -20.86
CA GLU A 199 27.44 -7.76 -21.32
C GLU A 199 28.57 -8.16 -20.36
N LEU A 200 28.36 -8.01 -19.04
CA LEU A 200 29.34 -8.41 -18.02
C LEU A 200 29.50 -9.94 -17.92
N ARG A 201 28.42 -10.70 -18.11
CA ARG A 201 28.48 -12.17 -18.12
C ARG A 201 29.24 -12.69 -19.33
N GLU A 202 29.00 -12.11 -20.51
CA GLU A 202 29.76 -12.42 -21.73
C GLU A 202 31.26 -12.07 -21.54
N ALA A 203 31.56 -10.93 -20.94
CA ALA A 203 32.95 -10.54 -20.62
C ALA A 203 33.61 -11.52 -19.65
N LYS A 204 32.89 -11.94 -18.59
CA LYS A 204 33.37 -12.96 -17.65
C LYS A 204 33.66 -14.28 -18.35
N GLU A 205 32.74 -14.77 -19.18
CA GLU A 205 32.92 -16.01 -19.95
C GLU A 205 34.13 -15.94 -20.88
N ALA A 206 34.34 -14.80 -21.55
CA ALA A 206 35.50 -14.58 -22.41
C ALA A 206 36.82 -14.64 -21.63
N ILE A 207 36.89 -14.03 -20.44
CA ILE A 207 38.07 -14.07 -19.58
C ILE A 207 38.30 -15.48 -19.03
N GLU A 208 37.24 -16.17 -18.61
CA GLU A 208 37.31 -17.57 -18.17
C GLU A 208 37.78 -18.50 -19.29
N ALA A 209 37.47 -18.21 -20.55
CA ALA A 209 37.92 -18.95 -21.72
C ALA A 209 39.37 -18.63 -22.15
N SER A 210 40.01 -17.62 -21.54
CA SER A 210 41.37 -17.21 -21.88
C SER A 210 42.39 -18.34 -21.72
N ASP A 211 43.45 -18.29 -22.52
CA ASP A 211 44.52 -19.30 -22.50
C ASP A 211 45.21 -19.41 -21.14
N VAL A 212 45.36 -18.29 -20.42
CA VAL A 212 45.96 -18.24 -19.08
C VAL A 212 45.09 -19.00 -18.08
N MET A 213 43.77 -18.74 -18.08
CA MET A 213 42.82 -19.43 -17.19
C MET A 213 42.67 -20.91 -17.55
N ARG A 214 42.68 -21.25 -18.84
CA ARG A 214 42.70 -22.64 -19.28
C ARG A 214 43.94 -23.38 -18.78
N LYS A 215 45.14 -22.81 -18.98
CA LYS A 215 46.40 -23.40 -18.48
C LYS A 215 46.42 -23.51 -16.96
N LEU A 216 45.86 -22.53 -16.24
CA LEU A 216 45.75 -22.59 -14.79
C LEU A 216 44.86 -23.75 -14.35
N ARG A 217 43.68 -23.92 -14.97
CA ARG A 217 42.77 -25.05 -14.69
C ARG A 217 43.41 -26.40 -14.98
N GLU A 218 44.09 -26.54 -16.13
CA GLU A 218 44.81 -27.76 -16.49
C GLU A 218 45.92 -28.11 -15.47
N ALA A 219 46.66 -27.10 -14.99
CA ALA A 219 47.70 -27.29 -13.98
C ALA A 219 47.11 -27.69 -12.62
N GLU A 220 45.99 -27.08 -12.21
CA GLU A 220 45.26 -27.43 -10.99
C GLU A 220 44.69 -28.85 -11.04
N GLU A 221 44.13 -29.27 -12.18
CA GLU A 221 43.65 -30.64 -12.39
C GLU A 221 44.81 -31.66 -12.35
N ALA A 222 45.96 -31.33 -12.94
CA ALA A 222 47.15 -32.16 -12.85
C ALA A 222 47.65 -32.31 -11.39
N LEU A 223 47.57 -31.24 -10.59
CA LEU A 223 47.93 -31.28 -9.17
C LEU A 223 46.96 -32.17 -8.37
N GLU A 224 45.66 -32.07 -8.63
CA GLU A 224 44.66 -32.91 -7.97
C GLU A 224 44.85 -34.40 -8.31
N ASN A 225 45.15 -34.71 -9.58
CA ASN A 225 45.48 -36.06 -10.00
C ASN A 225 46.73 -36.61 -9.26
N LEU A 226 47.77 -35.76 -9.09
CA LEU A 226 48.95 -36.12 -8.29
C LEU A 226 48.61 -36.30 -6.80
N SER A 227 47.61 -35.58 -6.29
CA SER A 227 47.11 -35.75 -4.92
C SER A 227 46.47 -37.10 -4.72
N ILE A 228 45.62 -37.52 -5.66
CA ILE A 228 45.02 -38.84 -5.64
C ILE A 228 46.11 -39.93 -5.73
N GLU A 229 47.09 -39.77 -6.63
CA GLU A 229 48.20 -40.71 -6.80
C GLU A 229 49.04 -40.82 -5.52
N LEU A 230 49.45 -39.69 -4.92
CA LEU A 230 50.25 -39.68 -3.71
C LEU A 230 49.50 -40.21 -2.49
N ARG A 231 48.20 -39.89 -2.34
CA ARG A 231 47.36 -40.49 -1.28
C ARG A 231 47.25 -42.00 -1.45
N THR A 232 47.20 -42.48 -2.69
CA THR A 232 47.19 -43.90 -3.01
C THR A 232 48.51 -44.56 -2.66
N GLU A 233 49.65 -43.92 -2.92
CA GLU A 233 50.97 -44.42 -2.51
C GLU A 233 51.14 -44.43 -0.98
N LEU A 234 50.70 -43.37 -0.29
CA LEU A 234 50.77 -43.28 1.16
C LEU A 234 49.74 -44.14 1.90
N ARG A 235 48.86 -44.88 1.20
CA ARG A 235 47.71 -45.61 1.80
C ARG A 235 48.09 -46.55 2.95
N HIS A 236 49.27 -47.17 2.86
CA HIS A 236 49.75 -48.12 3.87
C HIS A 236 50.29 -47.41 5.12
N ALA A 237 50.89 -46.23 4.96
CA ALA A 237 51.41 -45.40 6.04
C ALA A 237 50.38 -44.45 6.66
N TRP A 238 49.29 -44.12 5.94
CA TRP A 238 48.32 -43.10 6.35
C TRP A 238 47.75 -43.33 7.76
N LYS A 239 47.32 -44.55 8.06
CA LYS A 239 46.79 -44.90 9.38
C LYS A 239 47.85 -44.83 10.47
N ALA A 240 49.10 -45.13 10.14
CA ALA A 240 50.21 -45.08 11.08
C ALA A 240 50.61 -43.64 11.39
N LEU A 241 50.61 -42.75 10.39
CA LEU A 241 50.81 -41.32 10.54
C LEU A 241 49.71 -40.65 11.38
N LEU A 242 48.44 -41.00 11.14
CA LEU A 242 47.32 -40.56 11.98
C LEU A 242 47.49 -40.99 13.45
N LYS A 243 47.95 -42.24 13.67
CA LYS A 243 48.22 -42.73 15.02
C LYS A 243 49.41 -42.03 15.66
N LEU A 244 50.47 -41.78 14.91
CA LEU A 244 51.63 -41.01 15.38
C LEU A 244 51.21 -39.61 15.84
N ARG A 245 50.35 -38.93 15.08
CA ARG A 245 49.75 -37.65 15.48
C ARG A 245 48.99 -37.78 16.80
N SER A 246 48.06 -38.72 16.88
CA SER A 246 47.25 -38.92 18.10
C SER A 246 48.08 -39.29 19.33
N SER A 247 49.13 -40.11 19.15
CA SER A 247 50.05 -40.49 20.21
C SER A 247 50.94 -39.33 20.65
N SER A 248 51.26 -38.41 19.74
CA SER A 248 52.00 -37.19 20.09
C SER A 248 51.13 -36.18 20.83
N GLU A 249 49.90 -35.95 20.37
CA GLU A 249 48.92 -35.08 21.05
C GLU A 249 48.57 -35.60 22.45
N ALA A 250 48.54 -36.93 22.64
CA ALA A 250 48.34 -37.57 23.94
C ALA A 250 49.60 -37.60 24.83
N GLY A 251 50.74 -37.06 24.37
CA GLY A 251 51.99 -37.02 25.13
C GLY A 251 52.76 -38.35 25.20
N ALA A 252 52.32 -39.40 24.50
CA ALA A 252 52.98 -40.70 24.45
C ALA A 252 54.22 -40.71 23.53
N VAL A 253 54.30 -39.77 22.59
CA VAL A 253 55.44 -39.58 21.67
C VAL A 253 55.83 -38.10 21.63
N SER A 254 57.11 -37.81 21.85
CA SER A 254 57.61 -36.44 21.68
C SER A 254 57.92 -36.16 20.20
N LEU A 255 57.10 -35.32 19.58
CA LEU A 255 57.39 -34.69 18.29
C LEU A 255 57.78 -33.23 18.56
N GLY A 256 58.87 -32.78 17.95
CA GLY A 256 59.21 -31.36 17.98
C GLY A 256 58.16 -30.54 17.22
N PRO A 257 58.05 -29.22 17.48
CA PRO A 257 57.07 -28.36 16.80
C PRO A 257 57.14 -28.42 15.27
N GLY A 258 58.35 -28.51 14.69
CA GLY A 258 58.55 -28.64 13.24
C GLY A 258 58.10 -29.99 12.67
N GLU A 259 58.30 -31.09 13.40
CA GLU A 259 57.86 -32.42 12.98
C GLU A 259 56.34 -32.58 13.07
N ALA A 260 55.72 -32.01 14.12
CA ALA A 260 54.27 -31.98 14.26
C ALA A 260 53.62 -31.14 13.15
N ALA A 261 54.20 -30.00 12.81
CA ALA A 261 53.73 -29.18 11.69
C ALA A 261 53.85 -29.93 10.35
N LEU A 262 54.98 -30.61 10.11
CA LEU A 262 55.19 -31.40 8.90
C LEU A 262 54.22 -32.57 8.78
N LEU A 263 53.98 -33.30 9.88
CA LEU A 263 53.01 -34.38 9.93
C LEU A 263 51.59 -33.88 9.60
N ASN A 264 51.21 -32.72 10.11
CA ASN A 264 49.92 -32.10 9.78
C ASN A 264 49.85 -31.66 8.33
N ALA A 265 50.93 -31.10 7.77
CA ALA A 265 50.99 -30.73 6.35
C ALA A 265 50.73 -31.95 5.46
N TYR A 266 51.41 -33.08 5.71
CA TYR A 266 51.18 -34.32 4.96
C TYR A 266 49.77 -34.90 5.12
N LEU A 267 49.14 -34.75 6.28
CA LEU A 267 47.79 -35.28 6.51
C LEU A 267 46.70 -34.43 5.84
N SER A 268 46.94 -33.13 5.69
CA SER A 268 46.02 -32.20 5.02
C SER A 268 46.24 -32.20 3.50
N ASP A 269 47.43 -31.83 3.06
CA ASP A 269 47.83 -31.69 1.66
C ASP A 269 49.18 -32.41 1.42
N PRO A 270 49.12 -33.72 1.12
CA PRO A 270 50.30 -34.53 0.88
C PRO A 270 51.18 -34.02 -0.26
N VAL A 271 50.58 -33.43 -1.30
CA VAL A 271 51.28 -33.02 -2.53
C VAL A 271 52.11 -31.79 -2.27
N SER A 272 51.50 -30.76 -1.69
CA SER A 272 52.23 -29.54 -1.32
C SER A 272 53.29 -29.82 -0.26
N ALA A 273 52.99 -30.68 0.72
CA ALA A 273 53.96 -31.09 1.73
C ALA A 273 55.18 -31.78 1.08
N LEU A 274 54.95 -32.77 0.21
CA LEU A 274 56.03 -33.48 -0.49
C LEU A 274 56.83 -32.57 -1.43
N ALA A 275 56.15 -31.67 -2.15
CA ALA A 275 56.78 -30.72 -3.06
C ALA A 275 57.72 -29.75 -2.35
N SER A 276 57.36 -29.33 -1.13
CA SER A 276 58.09 -28.34 -0.32
C SER A 276 59.33 -28.90 0.38
N GLU A 277 59.47 -30.23 0.48
CA GLU A 277 60.63 -30.85 1.09
C GLU A 277 61.88 -30.81 0.19
N GLU A 278 63.06 -30.90 0.82
CA GLU A 278 64.32 -31.16 0.13
C GLU A 278 64.27 -32.49 -0.66
N GLU A 279 65.11 -32.60 -1.69
CA GLU A 279 65.18 -33.81 -2.51
C GLU A 279 65.42 -35.07 -1.68
N GLY A 280 64.62 -36.10 -1.91
CA GLY A 280 64.67 -37.34 -1.11
C GLY A 280 63.84 -37.31 0.16
N TYR A 281 63.01 -36.28 0.34
CA TYR A 281 61.97 -36.14 1.37
C TYR A 281 62.46 -36.54 2.78
N PRO A 282 63.54 -35.88 3.28
CA PRO A 282 64.17 -36.25 4.54
C PRO A 282 63.24 -36.07 5.76
N GLY A 283 62.34 -35.10 5.73
CA GLY A 283 61.38 -34.84 6.79
C GLY A 283 60.36 -35.97 6.90
N LEU A 284 59.77 -36.38 5.77
CA LEU A 284 58.90 -37.55 5.71
C LEU A 284 59.64 -38.83 6.13
N LYS A 285 60.89 -39.03 5.72
CA LYS A 285 61.68 -40.19 6.19
C LYS A 285 61.89 -40.17 7.70
N ALA A 286 62.11 -39.01 8.31
CA ALA A 286 62.22 -38.89 9.76
C ALA A 286 60.88 -39.26 10.46
N LEU A 287 59.75 -38.77 9.94
CA LEU A 287 58.42 -39.14 10.45
C LEU A 287 58.15 -40.65 10.31
N LEU A 288 58.50 -41.24 9.16
CA LEU A 288 58.34 -42.67 8.91
C LEU A 288 59.24 -43.54 9.79
N ARG A 289 60.47 -43.10 10.11
CA ARG A 289 61.32 -43.77 11.12
C ARG A 289 60.72 -43.72 12.51
N LYS A 290 60.10 -42.60 12.90
CA LYS A 290 59.36 -42.52 14.17
C LYS A 290 58.13 -43.42 14.18
N VAL A 291 57.44 -43.55 13.05
CA VAL A 291 56.36 -44.54 12.89
C VAL A 291 56.89 -45.95 13.13
N GLU A 292 57.99 -46.32 12.49
CA GLU A 292 58.63 -47.64 12.64
C GLU A 292 59.07 -47.91 14.09
N GLU A 293 59.72 -46.94 14.74
CA GLU A 293 60.13 -47.03 16.15
C GLU A 293 58.93 -47.18 17.09
N CYS A 294 57.87 -46.40 16.88
CA CYS A 294 56.65 -46.46 17.69
C CYS A 294 55.88 -47.77 17.46
N LEU A 295 55.93 -48.33 16.26
CA LEU A 295 55.36 -49.63 15.93
C LEU A 295 56.11 -50.76 16.66
N ASN A 296 57.45 -50.74 16.61
CA ASN A 296 58.32 -51.71 17.26
C ASN A 296 58.23 -51.66 18.81
N ARG A 297 58.05 -50.46 19.37
CA ARG A 297 57.83 -50.26 20.82
C ARG A 297 56.40 -50.56 21.27
N GLY A 298 55.48 -50.86 20.35
CA GLY A 298 54.07 -51.12 20.66
C GLY A 298 53.26 -49.87 21.07
N ILE A 299 53.82 -48.66 20.92
CA ILE A 299 53.14 -47.38 21.19
C ILE A 299 52.02 -47.15 20.15
N ILE A 300 52.29 -47.51 18.89
CA ILE A 300 51.30 -47.51 17.81
C ILE A 300 50.94 -48.96 17.48
N THR A 301 49.64 -49.27 17.49
CA THR A 301 49.14 -50.62 17.18
C THR A 301 48.44 -50.67 15.82
N LEU A 302 48.75 -51.66 14.99
CA LEU A 302 48.06 -51.93 13.72
C LEU A 302 47.70 -53.42 13.62
N LYS A 303 46.79 -53.77 12.70
CA LYS A 303 46.49 -55.19 12.43
C LYS A 303 47.74 -55.85 11.82
N PRO A 304 48.07 -57.13 12.12
CA PRO A 304 49.28 -57.79 11.63
C PRO A 304 49.46 -57.71 10.11
N SER A 305 48.38 -57.92 9.35
CA SER A 305 48.37 -57.81 7.88
C SER A 305 48.62 -56.38 7.34
N LYS A 306 48.42 -55.35 8.16
CA LYS A 306 48.75 -53.95 7.83
C LYS A 306 50.17 -53.58 8.24
N VAL A 307 50.69 -54.19 9.31
CA VAL A 307 52.10 -54.04 9.73
C VAL A 307 53.01 -54.57 8.63
N GLU A 308 52.77 -55.79 8.14
CA GLU A 308 53.60 -56.40 7.09
C GLU A 308 53.61 -55.57 5.78
N LYS A 309 52.45 -55.01 5.40
CA LYS A 309 52.33 -54.13 4.22
C LYS A 309 53.01 -52.78 4.43
N LEU A 310 52.91 -52.22 5.64
CA LEU A 310 53.58 -50.98 6.01
C LEU A 310 55.09 -51.17 6.02
N GLU A 311 55.63 -52.22 6.64
CA GLU A 311 57.07 -52.51 6.67
C GLU A 311 57.66 -52.71 5.28
N ARG A 312 56.93 -53.40 4.39
CA ARG A 312 57.32 -53.56 2.99
C ARG A 312 57.38 -52.21 2.28
N TRP A 313 56.33 -51.41 2.42
CA TRP A 313 56.26 -50.08 1.82
C TRP A 313 57.29 -49.10 2.42
N LEU A 314 57.59 -49.18 3.73
CA LEU A 314 58.61 -48.37 4.40
C LEU A 314 59.99 -48.59 3.79
N LYS A 315 60.35 -49.84 3.46
CA LYS A 315 61.61 -50.15 2.77
C LYS A 315 61.70 -49.46 1.41
N GLU A 316 60.61 -49.47 0.65
CA GLU A 316 60.50 -48.79 -0.65
C GLU A 316 60.55 -47.25 -0.49
N ALA A 317 59.84 -46.72 0.51
CA ALA A 317 59.85 -45.29 0.82
C ALA A 317 61.23 -44.82 1.29
N PHE A 318 61.98 -45.61 2.06
CA PHE A 318 63.35 -45.25 2.45
C PHE A 318 64.33 -45.33 1.29
N SER A 319 64.14 -46.25 0.34
CA SER A 319 64.98 -46.41 -0.85
C SER A 319 64.73 -45.37 -1.95
N GLY A 320 63.68 -44.54 -1.82
CA GLY A 320 63.45 -43.43 -2.76
C GLY A 320 62.20 -43.59 -3.64
N SER A 321 61.27 -44.50 -3.36
CA SER A 321 60.10 -44.74 -4.24
C SER A 321 59.24 -43.50 -4.52
N LEU A 322 59.22 -42.52 -3.60
CA LEU A 322 58.46 -41.28 -3.77
C LEU A 322 59.22 -40.18 -4.52
N LEU A 323 60.48 -40.37 -4.91
CA LEU A 323 61.28 -39.35 -5.61
C LEU A 323 60.62 -38.90 -6.92
N GLY A 324 60.10 -39.84 -7.70
CA GLY A 324 59.40 -39.53 -8.96
C GLY A 324 58.08 -38.77 -8.74
N LEU A 325 57.39 -39.03 -7.62
CA LEU A 325 56.20 -38.26 -7.22
C LEU A 325 56.59 -36.88 -6.70
N GLN A 326 57.63 -36.78 -5.87
CA GLN A 326 58.15 -35.53 -5.36
C GLN A 326 58.53 -34.57 -6.49
N GLY A 327 59.26 -35.05 -7.50
CA GLY A 327 59.65 -34.25 -8.66
C GLY A 327 58.45 -33.76 -9.48
N ARG A 328 57.44 -34.62 -9.70
CA ARG A 328 56.20 -34.24 -10.39
C ARG A 328 55.37 -33.23 -9.57
N SER A 329 55.21 -33.46 -8.27
CA SER A 329 54.52 -32.57 -7.35
C SER A 329 55.18 -31.20 -7.28
N ARG A 330 56.53 -31.15 -7.16
CA ARG A 330 57.29 -29.90 -7.16
C ARG A 330 57.07 -29.12 -8.45
N LYS A 331 57.18 -29.78 -9.61
CA LYS A 331 56.93 -29.16 -10.91
C LYS A 331 55.50 -28.64 -11.05
N ALA A 332 54.50 -29.39 -10.60
CA ALA A 332 53.09 -28.98 -10.68
C ALA A 332 52.81 -27.76 -9.80
N VAL A 333 53.29 -27.75 -8.54
CA VAL A 333 53.16 -26.62 -7.62
C VAL A 333 53.90 -25.38 -8.14
N GLU A 334 55.12 -25.53 -8.66
CA GLU A 334 55.88 -24.44 -9.28
C GLU A 334 55.19 -23.91 -10.53
N THR A 335 54.59 -24.78 -11.35
CA THR A 335 53.85 -24.37 -12.55
C THR A 335 52.63 -23.53 -12.18
N ILE A 336 51.81 -23.98 -11.21
CA ILE A 336 50.65 -23.20 -10.73
C ILE A 336 51.11 -21.87 -10.13
N ARG A 337 52.18 -21.89 -9.32
CA ARG A 337 52.74 -20.67 -8.73
C ARG A 337 53.20 -19.69 -9.82
N ALA A 338 53.96 -20.17 -10.80
CA ALA A 338 54.46 -19.34 -11.89
C ALA A 338 53.33 -18.76 -12.76
N ILE A 339 52.27 -19.54 -13.03
CA ILE A 339 51.09 -19.04 -13.73
C ILE A 339 50.43 -17.93 -12.91
N ARG A 340 50.13 -18.17 -11.62
CA ARG A 340 49.47 -17.17 -10.74
C ARG A 340 50.33 -15.93 -10.43
N GLU A 341 51.65 -16.06 -10.45
CA GLU A 341 52.58 -14.96 -10.25
C GLU A 341 52.86 -14.17 -11.52
N SER A 342 52.46 -14.68 -12.69
CA SER A 342 52.52 -13.92 -13.94
C SER A 342 51.63 -12.69 -13.87
N GLU A 343 52.14 -11.57 -14.36
CA GLU A 343 51.41 -10.30 -14.38
C GLU A 343 50.06 -10.44 -15.12
N GLU A 344 50.07 -11.19 -16.22
CA GLU A 344 48.88 -11.46 -17.02
C GLU A 344 47.80 -12.21 -16.23
N ALA A 345 48.16 -13.27 -15.49
CA ALA A 345 47.21 -13.99 -14.65
C ALA A 345 46.70 -13.17 -13.47
N ARG A 346 47.55 -12.35 -12.85
CA ARG A 346 47.13 -11.46 -11.76
C ARG A 346 46.08 -10.47 -12.22
N ASN A 347 46.33 -9.81 -13.35
CA ASN A 347 45.40 -8.86 -13.94
C ASN A 347 44.07 -9.53 -14.31
N ILE A 348 44.12 -10.71 -14.94
CA ILE A 348 42.93 -11.49 -15.29
C ILE A 348 42.12 -11.90 -14.05
N ILE A 349 42.79 -12.37 -12.98
CA ILE A 349 42.12 -12.78 -11.74
C ILE A 349 41.50 -11.58 -11.02
N GLU A 350 42.18 -10.43 -11.01
CA GLU A 350 41.65 -9.20 -10.45
C GLU A 350 40.45 -8.67 -11.25
N GLU A 351 40.54 -8.70 -12.58
CA GLU A 351 39.44 -8.34 -13.48
C GLU A 351 38.23 -9.26 -13.26
N LEU A 352 38.41 -10.58 -13.20
CA LEU A 352 37.34 -11.53 -12.88
C LEU A 352 36.66 -11.21 -11.55
N ARG A 353 37.44 -10.88 -10.51
CA ARG A 353 36.87 -10.50 -9.21
C ARG A 353 36.04 -9.23 -9.31
N SER A 354 36.54 -8.20 -10.01
CA SER A 354 35.78 -6.97 -10.21
C SER A 354 34.47 -7.22 -10.97
N LEU A 355 34.49 -8.05 -12.02
CA LEU A 355 33.30 -8.42 -12.76
C LEU A 355 32.30 -9.18 -11.89
N GLU A 356 32.75 -10.11 -11.05
CA GLU A 356 31.87 -10.85 -10.12
C GLU A 356 31.22 -9.94 -9.09
N GLU A 357 31.96 -8.97 -8.55
CA GLU A 357 31.42 -7.96 -7.64
C GLU A 357 30.38 -7.06 -8.33
N GLU A 358 30.66 -6.61 -9.56
CA GLU A 358 29.73 -5.81 -10.36
C GLU A 358 28.45 -6.58 -10.73
N ILE A 359 28.59 -7.82 -11.20
CA ILE A 359 27.45 -8.71 -11.50
C ILE A 359 26.60 -8.91 -10.23
N SER A 360 27.21 -9.23 -9.09
CA SER A 360 26.47 -9.40 -7.84
C SER A 360 25.76 -8.11 -7.40
N GLY A 361 26.38 -6.95 -7.64
CA GLY A 361 25.76 -5.63 -7.39
C GLY A 361 24.52 -5.40 -8.25
N LEU A 362 24.62 -5.63 -9.56
CA LEU A 362 23.52 -5.47 -10.50
C LEU A 362 22.39 -6.50 -10.29
N GLU A 363 22.70 -7.74 -9.90
CA GLU A 363 21.69 -8.75 -9.56
C GLU A 363 20.85 -8.32 -8.34
N LYS A 364 21.49 -7.74 -7.32
CA LYS A 364 20.78 -7.16 -6.17
C LYS A 364 19.94 -5.95 -6.57
N GLU A 365 20.47 -5.10 -7.45
CA GLU A 365 19.70 -3.97 -7.98
C GLU A 365 18.45 -4.44 -8.73
N LEU A 366 18.59 -5.45 -9.58
CA LEU A 366 17.48 -6.05 -10.32
C LEU A 366 16.42 -6.63 -9.37
N GLU A 367 16.82 -7.36 -8.34
CA GLU A 367 15.89 -7.90 -7.33
C GLU A 367 15.12 -6.80 -6.60
N MET A 368 15.79 -5.68 -6.27
CA MET A 368 15.14 -4.52 -5.66
C MET A 368 14.14 -3.85 -6.61
N LEU A 369 14.48 -3.71 -7.89
CA LEU A 369 13.59 -3.15 -8.91
C LEU A 369 12.34 -4.04 -9.09
N GLU A 370 12.52 -5.35 -9.23
CA GLU A 370 11.42 -6.32 -9.37
C GLU A 370 10.52 -6.35 -8.12
N GLY A 371 11.12 -6.17 -6.93
CA GLY A 371 10.37 -5.99 -5.68
C GLY A 371 9.50 -4.73 -5.69
N ARG A 372 10.04 -3.60 -6.13
CA ARG A 372 9.32 -2.32 -6.25
C ARG A 372 8.23 -2.41 -7.32
N GLU A 373 8.51 -3.00 -8.46
CA GLU A 373 7.56 -3.20 -9.56
C GLU A 373 6.33 -4.00 -9.08
N ARG A 374 6.54 -5.13 -8.39
CA ARG A 374 5.47 -5.94 -7.79
C ARG A 374 4.61 -5.14 -6.80
N SER A 375 5.25 -4.35 -5.94
CA SER A 375 4.55 -3.50 -4.96
C SER A 375 3.68 -2.44 -5.64
N LEU A 376 4.21 -1.76 -6.67
CA LEU A 376 3.48 -0.76 -7.43
C LEU A 376 2.33 -1.35 -8.23
N LYS A 377 2.52 -2.51 -8.89
CA LYS A 377 1.45 -3.25 -9.56
C LYS A 377 0.30 -3.60 -8.59
N ALA A 378 0.63 -4.08 -7.39
CA ALA A 378 -0.39 -4.36 -6.37
C ALA A 378 -1.13 -3.09 -5.91
N LYS A 379 -0.42 -1.97 -5.77
CA LYS A 379 -1.02 -0.67 -5.44
C LYS A 379 -1.94 -0.16 -6.56
N LEU A 380 -1.54 -0.34 -7.80
CA LEU A 380 -2.27 0.04 -9.00
C LEU A 380 -3.61 -0.69 -9.09
N GLU A 381 -3.62 -2.01 -8.90
CA GLU A 381 -4.85 -2.82 -8.88
C GLU A 381 -5.81 -2.40 -7.77
N ARG A 382 -5.31 -2.16 -6.56
CA ARG A 382 -6.13 -1.63 -5.44
C ARG A 382 -6.74 -0.28 -5.76
N LEU A 383 -5.99 0.58 -6.43
CA LEU A 383 -6.41 1.93 -6.76
C LEU A 383 -7.44 1.93 -7.91
N ARG A 384 -7.30 1.03 -8.90
CA ARG A 384 -8.32 0.77 -9.93
C ARG A 384 -9.66 0.34 -9.31
N ALA A 385 -9.62 -0.63 -8.39
CA ALA A 385 -10.82 -1.08 -7.69
C ALA A 385 -11.47 0.07 -6.91
N LYS A 386 -10.68 0.89 -6.21
CA LYS A 386 -11.17 2.05 -5.49
C LYS A 386 -11.80 3.11 -6.40
N ILE A 387 -11.21 3.37 -7.57
CA ILE A 387 -11.78 4.29 -8.57
C ILE A 387 -13.14 3.78 -9.04
N GLU A 388 -13.27 2.48 -9.32
CA GLU A 388 -14.55 1.90 -9.75
C GLU A 388 -15.62 2.01 -8.65
N ASP A 389 -15.28 1.73 -7.39
CA ASP A 389 -16.20 1.86 -6.26
C ASP A 389 -16.66 3.31 -6.05
N GLU A 390 -15.73 4.27 -6.13
CA GLU A 390 -16.04 5.69 -6.03
C GLU A 390 -16.86 6.19 -7.23
N ARG A 391 -16.59 5.68 -8.44
CA ARG A 391 -17.38 5.97 -9.64
C ARG A 391 -18.83 5.54 -9.44
N ARG A 392 -19.07 4.28 -9.03
CA ARG A 392 -20.42 3.77 -8.79
C ARG A 392 -21.15 4.55 -7.70
N SER A 393 -20.43 4.94 -6.66
CA SER A 393 -20.99 5.78 -5.59
C SER A 393 -21.42 7.14 -6.11
N LEU A 394 -20.61 7.74 -6.99
CA LEU A 394 -20.91 9.03 -7.63
C LEU A 394 -22.09 8.92 -8.62
N GLU A 395 -22.12 7.87 -9.44
CA GLU A 395 -23.24 7.56 -10.34
C GLU A 395 -24.56 7.45 -9.56
N GLY A 396 -24.57 6.69 -8.45
CA GLY A 396 -25.77 6.54 -7.61
C GLY A 396 -26.22 7.84 -6.93
N LEU A 397 -25.29 8.72 -6.54
CA LEU A 397 -25.64 10.04 -5.99
C LEU A 397 -26.22 10.97 -7.05
N VAL A 398 -25.66 10.96 -8.25
CA VAL A 398 -26.18 11.73 -9.38
C VAL A 398 -27.57 11.25 -9.77
N GLU A 399 -27.78 9.93 -9.83
CA GLU A 399 -29.09 9.32 -10.07
C GLU A 399 -30.09 9.71 -8.99
N LYS A 400 -29.70 9.67 -7.71
CA LYS A 400 -30.56 10.10 -6.60
C LYS A 400 -30.99 11.57 -6.72
N ALA A 401 -30.09 12.45 -7.16
CA ALA A 401 -30.35 13.88 -7.25
C ALA A 401 -31.19 14.27 -8.49
N ILE A 402 -30.98 13.63 -9.64
CA ILE A 402 -31.61 14.01 -10.91
C ILE A 402 -32.78 13.07 -11.28
N GLY A 403 -32.79 11.84 -10.75
CA GLY A 403 -33.74 10.78 -11.12
C GLY A 403 -33.45 10.13 -12.47
N GLU A 404 -32.26 10.36 -13.04
CA GLU A 404 -31.81 9.77 -14.31
C GLU A 404 -30.54 8.95 -14.07
N GLU A 405 -30.49 7.72 -14.58
CA GLU A 405 -29.25 6.92 -14.59
C GLU A 405 -28.17 7.62 -15.43
N VAL A 406 -26.96 7.70 -14.86
CA VAL A 406 -25.77 8.29 -15.49
C VAL A 406 -24.63 7.29 -15.47
N GLU A 407 -23.91 7.22 -16.59
CA GLU A 407 -22.64 6.52 -16.72
C GLU A 407 -21.51 7.55 -16.77
N ILE A 408 -20.59 7.49 -15.81
CA ILE A 408 -19.45 8.40 -15.75
C ILE A 408 -18.31 7.78 -16.56
N ALA A 409 -17.98 8.38 -17.69
CA ALA A 409 -16.83 7.96 -18.49
C ALA A 409 -15.55 8.44 -17.81
N ILE A 410 -14.71 7.48 -17.42
CA ILE A 410 -13.36 7.71 -16.91
C ILE A 410 -12.37 7.22 -17.94
N GLU A 411 -11.49 8.10 -18.39
CA GLU A 411 -10.31 7.69 -19.15
C GLU A 411 -9.25 7.17 -18.18
N LEU A 412 -9.29 5.86 -17.97
CA LEU A 412 -8.18 5.14 -17.38
C LEU A 412 -7.07 5.06 -18.44
N PRO A 413 -5.84 5.51 -18.11
CA PRO A 413 -4.65 5.30 -18.94
C PRO A 413 -4.38 3.82 -19.26
#